data_AF-A0ABD5NPR1-F1
#
_entry.id   AF-A0ABD5NPR1-F1
#
_cell.length_a   1.000
_cell.length_b   1.000
_cell.length_c   1.000
_cell.angle_alpha   90.00
_cell.angle_beta   90.00
_cell.angle_gamma   90.00
#
_symmetry.space_group_name_H-M   'P 1'
#
loop_
_entity.id
_entity.type
_entity.pdbx_description
1 polymer ?
#
loop_
_entity_poly.entity_id
_entity_poly.type
_entity_poly.pdbx_seq_one_letter_code
_entity_poly.pdbx_strand_id
1 'polypeptide(L)'
;MRSVDRATATSSASGEGPCTRECYRCDRDVDPDVLFRISVEPPGMLSKRYGDAVRYCCEHCAAAMNLSEFSEQVKRHARRGGRPPAE
;
A
#
# COMPACT_ATOMS: atom_id res chain seq x y z
N MET A 1 6.20 -11.36 10.18
CA MET A 1 6.62 -11.10 8.79
C MET A 1 5.49 -10.35 8.09
N ARG A 2 5.77 -9.25 7.39
CA ARG A 2 4.80 -8.54 6.55
C ARG A 2 5.32 -8.63 5.12
N SER A 3 4.61 -9.36 4.26
CA SER A 3 4.94 -9.48 2.84
C SER A 3 4.16 -8.41 2.07
N VAL A 4 4.82 -7.74 1.14
CA VAL A 4 4.20 -6.77 0.23
C VAL A 4 4.37 -7.32 -1.17
N ASP A 5 3.34 -7.97 -1.69
CA ASP A 5 3.32 -8.46 -3.07
C ASP A 5 2.92 -7.32 -4.00
N ARG A 6 3.74 -7.09 -5.03
CA ARG A 6 3.42 -6.17 -6.13
C ARG A 6 2.32 -6.82 -6.97
N ALA A 7 1.14 -6.20 -7.00
CA ALA A 7 0.04 -6.67 -7.85
C ALA A 7 0.50 -6.64 -9.32
N THR A 8 0.86 -7.81 -9.84
CA THR A 8 1.07 -8.02 -11.27
C THR A 8 -0.27 -8.50 -11.79
N ALA A 9 -0.86 -7.73 -12.73
CA ALA A 9 -2.10 -8.09 -13.38
C ALA A 9 -1.91 -9.36 -14.23
N THR A 10 -2.05 -10.52 -13.58
CA THR A 10 -2.27 -11.80 -14.26
C THR A 10 -3.71 -12.17 -14.01
N SER A 11 -4.54 -11.94 -15.03
CA SER A 11 -5.93 -12.35 -15.08
C SER A 11 -6.00 -13.88 -15.08
N SER A 12 -6.06 -14.49 -13.91
CA SER A 12 -6.47 -15.88 -13.75
C SER A 12 -7.38 -16.00 -12.54
N ALA A 13 -8.59 -16.44 -12.82
CA ALA A 13 -9.75 -16.48 -11.95
C ALA A 13 -9.50 -17.23 -10.63
N SER A 14 -9.67 -16.52 -9.52
CA SER A 14 -10.28 -17.02 -8.28
C SER A 14 -10.50 -15.85 -7.31
N GLY A 15 -11.74 -15.38 -7.22
CA GLY A 15 -12.26 -14.70 -6.02
C GLY A 15 -11.80 -13.27 -5.70
N GLU A 16 -11.04 -12.57 -6.54
CA GLU A 16 -10.72 -11.16 -6.30
C GLU A 16 -11.81 -10.30 -6.96
N GLY A 17 -12.64 -9.65 -6.13
CA GLY A 17 -13.62 -8.65 -6.60
C GLY A 17 -12.95 -7.58 -7.47
N PRO A 18 -13.72 -6.87 -8.32
CA PRO A 18 -13.16 -5.94 -9.30
C PRO A 18 -12.12 -5.06 -8.62
N CYS A 19 -10.88 -5.05 -9.13
CA CYS A 19 -9.79 -4.24 -8.60
C CYS A 19 -10.33 -2.83 -8.38
N THR A 20 -10.63 -2.49 -7.12
CA THR A 20 -11.35 -1.28 -6.80
C THR A 20 -10.43 -0.15 -7.17
N ARG A 21 -10.78 0.58 -8.23
CA ARG A 21 -10.03 1.78 -8.67
C ARG A 21 -9.98 2.84 -7.58
N GLU A 22 -10.81 2.70 -6.54
CA GLU A 22 -10.95 3.67 -5.47
C GLU A 22 -10.01 3.38 -4.30
N CYS A 23 -9.30 4.41 -3.87
CA CYS A 23 -8.51 4.38 -2.65
C CYS A 23 -9.44 4.35 -1.42
N TYR A 24 -9.37 3.29 -0.60
CA TYR A 24 -10.25 3.10 0.56
C TYR A 24 -10.20 4.20 1.63
N ARG A 25 -9.18 5.08 1.59
CA ARG A 25 -8.94 6.13 2.59
C ARG A 25 -9.45 7.50 2.18
N CYS A 26 -9.40 7.81 0.89
CA CYS A 26 -9.73 9.14 0.39
C CYS A 26 -10.74 9.10 -0.75
N ASP A 27 -11.26 7.91 -1.07
CA ASP A 27 -12.31 7.64 -2.05
C ASP A 27 -12.01 8.18 -3.46
N ARG A 28 -10.74 8.51 -3.74
CA ARG A 28 -10.29 8.93 -5.07
C ARG A 28 -10.17 7.73 -5.99
N ASP A 29 -10.68 7.88 -7.22
CA ASP A 29 -10.34 7.00 -8.35
C ASP A 29 -8.87 7.19 -8.69
N VAL A 30 -8.14 6.09 -8.69
CA VAL A 30 -6.71 6.00 -8.84
C VAL A 30 -6.43 4.83 -9.77
N ASP A 31 -5.41 4.99 -10.60
CA ASP A 31 -4.99 3.93 -11.51
C ASP A 31 -4.68 2.64 -10.72
N PRO A 32 -5.26 1.49 -11.08
CA PRO A 32 -5.01 0.23 -10.39
C PRO A 32 -3.51 -0.14 -10.28
N ASP A 33 -2.69 0.27 -11.24
CA ASP A 33 -1.24 -0.03 -11.25
C ASP A 33 -0.45 0.76 -10.19
N VAL A 34 -1.05 1.82 -9.62
CA VAL A 34 -0.43 2.61 -8.54
C VAL A 34 -1.11 2.40 -7.18
N LEU A 35 -2.12 1.52 -7.10
CA LEU A 35 -2.76 1.15 -5.84
C LEU A 35 -1.94 0.11 -5.08
N PHE A 36 -1.74 0.36 -3.79
CA PHE A 36 -1.14 -0.56 -2.85
C PHE A 36 -2.22 -1.47 -2.25
N ARG A 37 -2.04 -2.79 -2.38
CA ARG A 37 -2.85 -3.80 -1.67
C ARG A 37 -2.40 -3.91 -0.21
N ILE A 38 -3.28 -3.60 0.72
CA ILE A 38 -3.06 -3.70 2.16
C ILE A 38 -3.84 -4.89 2.70
N SER A 39 -3.14 -5.90 3.21
CA SER A 39 -3.74 -7.03 3.94
C SER A 39 -3.56 -6.83 5.43
N VAL A 40 -4.63 -7.03 6.20
CA VAL A 40 -4.62 -6.94 7.65
C VAL A 40 -5.21 -8.21 8.23
N GLU A 41 -4.38 -8.92 8.99
CA GLU A 41 -4.78 -10.07 9.80
C GLU A 41 -4.91 -9.62 11.26
N PRO A 42 -6.04 -9.90 11.93
CA PRO A 42 -6.20 -9.55 13.33
C PRO A 42 -5.30 -10.44 14.21
N PRO A 43 -4.64 -9.87 15.24
CA PRO A 43 -3.92 -10.67 16.23
C PRO A 43 -4.85 -11.72 16.87
N GLY A 44 -4.29 -12.86 17.29
CA GLY A 44 -5.08 -14.02 17.74
C GLY A 44 -6.16 -13.73 18.80
N MET A 45 -5.91 -12.81 19.74
CA MET A 45 -6.93 -12.41 20.73
C MET A 45 -8.15 -11.71 20.10
N LEU A 46 -7.96 -11.10 18.94
CA LEU A 46 -8.94 -10.30 18.21
C LEU A 46 -9.58 -11.06 17.05
N SER A 47 -9.04 -12.20 16.61
CA SER A 47 -9.57 -13.00 15.49
C SER A 47 -10.99 -13.54 15.71
N LYS A 48 -11.47 -13.60 16.98
CA LYS A 48 -12.87 -13.95 17.29
C LYS A 48 -13.86 -12.81 17.05
N ARG A 49 -13.37 -11.57 16.97
CA ARG A 49 -14.18 -10.34 16.83
C ARG A 49 -14.00 -9.66 15.49
N TYR A 50 -12.84 -9.85 14.87
CA TYR A 50 -12.47 -9.25 13.60
C TYR A 50 -12.02 -10.35 12.64
N GLY A 51 -12.38 -10.21 11.38
CA GLY A 51 -11.89 -11.06 10.29
C GLY A 51 -10.73 -10.40 9.55
N ASP A 52 -10.10 -11.17 8.67
CA ASP A 52 -9.09 -10.65 7.75
C ASP A 52 -9.71 -9.63 6.79
N ALA A 53 -8.92 -8.63 6.41
CA ALA A 53 -9.37 -7.59 5.50
C ALA A 53 -8.31 -7.25 4.45
N VAL A 54 -8.78 -7.01 3.22
CA VAL A 54 -7.98 -6.50 2.10
C VAL A 54 -8.55 -5.15 1.68
N ARG A 55 -7.67 -4.14 1.53
CA ARG A 55 -8.03 -2.78 1.10
C ARG A 55 -6.99 -2.24 0.10
N TYR A 56 -7.41 -1.38 -0.81
CA TYR A 56 -6.53 -0.75 -1.80
C TYR A 56 -6.31 0.72 -1.49
N CYS A 57 -5.06 1.16 -1.45
CA CYS A 57 -4.67 2.50 -1.00
C CYS A 57 -3.78 3.19 -2.03
N CYS A 58 -4.02 4.47 -2.30
CA CYS A 58 -3.09 5.26 -3.11
C CYS A 58 -1.77 5.51 -2.37
N GLU A 59 -0.73 5.83 -3.14
CA GLU A 59 0.63 6.16 -2.71
C GLU A 59 0.67 7.28 -1.67
N HIS A 60 -0.17 8.31 -1.82
CA HIS A 60 -0.22 9.42 -0.87
C HIS A 60 -0.77 9.01 0.50
N CYS A 61 -1.86 8.24 0.51
CA CYS A 61 -2.45 7.75 1.74
C CYS A 61 -1.59 6.66 2.39
N ALA A 62 -0.91 5.83 1.58
CA ALA A 62 0.07 4.87 2.06
C ALA A 62 1.23 5.60 2.76
N ALA A 63 1.74 6.68 2.17
CA ALA A 63 2.79 7.51 2.77
C ALA A 63 2.34 8.15 4.08
N ALA A 64 1.13 8.73 4.12
CA ALA A 64 0.57 9.34 5.32
C ALA A 64 0.38 8.34 6.48
N MET A 65 0.13 7.06 6.17
CA MET A 65 0.05 5.98 7.16
C MET A 65 1.41 5.39 7.54
N ASN A 66 2.52 6.00 7.09
CA ASN A 66 3.88 5.47 7.23
C ASN A 66 4.06 4.07 6.63
N LEU A 67 3.23 3.69 5.64
CA LEU A 67 3.39 2.45 4.88
C LEU A 67 4.38 2.61 3.72
N SER A 68 4.84 3.83 3.42
CA SER A 68 5.87 4.08 2.40
C SER A 68 7.31 3.90 2.90
N GLU A 69 7.51 3.59 4.19
CA GLU A 69 8.83 3.23 4.73
C GLU A 69 9.43 1.97 4.07
N PHE A 70 8.65 1.25 3.26
CA PHE A 70 9.07 0.08 2.49
C PHE A 70 9.76 0.40 1.15
N SER A 71 9.84 1.67 0.73
CA SER A 71 10.67 2.06 -0.43
C SER A 71 12.08 2.43 0.01
N GLU A 72 12.95 1.43 0.19
CA GLU A 72 14.40 1.64 0.35
C GLU A 72 15.00 2.49 -0.80
N GLN A 73 14.34 2.54 -1.96
CA GLN A 73 14.71 3.41 -3.09
C GLN A 73 14.45 4.90 -2.79
N VAL A 74 13.31 5.27 -2.20
CA VAL A 74 13.01 6.66 -1.80
C VAL A 74 13.93 7.10 -0.65
N LYS A 75 14.22 6.20 0.30
CA LYS A 75 15.22 6.43 1.36
C LYS A 75 16.62 6.69 0.79
N ARG A 76 17.03 6.00 -0.28
CA ARG A 76 18.33 6.20 -0.95
C ARG A 76 18.43 7.55 -1.66
N HIS A 77 17.35 8.05 -2.26
CA HIS A 77 17.34 9.39 -2.88
C HIS A 77 17.33 10.51 -1.84
N ALA A 78 16.57 10.39 -0.75
CA ALA A 78 16.57 11.37 0.33
C ALA A 78 17.96 11.51 1.00
N ARG A 79 18.70 10.40 1.17
CA ARG A 79 20.08 10.43 1.68
C ARG A 79 21.10 11.04 0.71
N ARG A 80 20.78 11.18 -0.58
CA ARG A 80 21.65 11.80 -1.60
C ARG A 80 21.34 13.28 -1.85
N GLY A 81 20.21 13.79 -1.35
CA GLY A 81 19.79 15.20 -1.51
C GLY A 81 20.22 16.14 -0.38
N GLY A 82 21.04 15.67 0.57
CA GLY A 82 21.49 16.45 1.73
C GLY A 82 22.64 17.42 1.44
N ARG A 83 22.43 18.40 0.55
CA ARG A 83 23.13 19.70 0.61
C ARG A 83 22.30 20.73 -0.18
N PRO A 84 21.70 21.76 0.46
CA PRO A 84 21.27 22.93 -0.29
C PRO A 84 22.51 23.63 -0.85
N PRO A 85 22.48 24.17 -2.09
CA PRO A 85 23.50 25.10 -2.53
C PRO A 85 23.48 26.29 -1.56
N ALA A 86 24.65 26.62 -1.02
CA ALA A 86 24.88 27.89 -0.35
C ALA A 86 24.91 28.96 -1.45
N GLU A 87 24.03 29.94 -1.34
CA GLU A 87 24.29 31.29 -1.82
C GLU A 87 24.75 32.14 -0.63
#